data_AF-A0A0L6VRB0-F1
#
_entry.id   AF-A0A0L6VRB0-F1
#
_cell.length_a   1.000
_cell.length_b   1.000
_cell.length_c   1.000
_cell.angle_alpha   90.00
_cell.angle_beta   90.00
_cell.angle_gamma   90.00
#
_symmetry.space_group_name_H-M   'P 1'
#
loop_
_entity.id
_entity.type
_entity.pdbx_description
1 polymer ?
#
loop_
_entity_poly.entity_id
_entity_poly.type
_entity_poly.pdbx_seq_one_letter_code
_entity_poly.pdbx_strand_id
1 'polypeptide(L)'
;MALDQHIQPWDTLADGQTALRALSAPSEYKITDFLGAIPFVAAHPLNDRLAARQVTRVTSTHSASSSYHSMSSQIRTLRQDIASGRVSASEARSKFQSFASKASSTFSAINGCSVCYGGHSATSMTQSAQQTYSEFNSLIQTSNRVFGAQAPTVLSSLSRLDSQFKQNLNLFSQSGVGIQSIVPPTFTQTVSKAGMSQTSSFTSHFSSGTSGF
;
A
#
# COMPACT_ATOMS: atom_id res chain seq x y z
N MET A 1 27.53 38.31 -39.76
CA MET A 1 26.40 38.17 -40.69
C MET A 1 25.66 36.90 -40.26
N ALA A 2 24.65 36.98 -39.39
CA ALA A 2 23.29 37.48 -39.58
C ALA A 2 22.34 36.36 -40.08
N LEU A 3 21.33 36.05 -39.23
CA LEU A 3 20.00 35.44 -39.49
C LEU A 3 19.98 34.01 -40.08
N ASP A 4 19.00 33.12 -39.88
CA ASP A 4 17.57 33.18 -39.51
C ASP A 4 17.14 31.73 -39.11
N GLN A 5 16.39 31.47 -38.02
CA GLN A 5 14.96 31.07 -37.99
C GLN A 5 14.48 30.26 -39.24
N HIS A 6 13.64 29.20 -39.19
CA HIS A 6 12.31 29.12 -38.59
C HIS A 6 11.65 27.75 -38.93
N ILE A 7 10.74 27.28 -38.06
CA ILE A 7 9.41 26.66 -38.35
C ILE A 7 9.28 25.21 -38.90
N GLN A 8 8.42 24.46 -38.18
CA GLN A 8 7.78 23.17 -38.50
C GLN A 8 6.71 23.29 -39.61
N PRO A 9 6.19 22.16 -40.12
CA PRO A 9 4.72 22.06 -40.10
C PRO A 9 4.18 20.69 -39.67
N TRP A 10 3.02 20.80 -39.02
CA TRP A 10 2.01 19.78 -38.80
C TRP A 10 1.26 19.46 -40.10
N ASP A 11 0.31 18.51 -40.02
CA ASP A 11 -0.75 18.16 -40.97
C ASP A 11 -0.37 17.14 -42.08
N THR A 12 -1.14 16.09 -42.39
CA THR A 12 -2.56 15.79 -42.11
C THR A 12 -2.91 14.35 -42.54
N LEU A 13 -3.83 13.71 -41.77
CA LEU A 13 -5.05 12.95 -42.16
C LEU A 13 -4.95 11.86 -43.26
N ALA A 14 -5.73 10.77 -43.29
CA ALA A 14 -7.04 10.38 -42.78
C ALA A 14 -7.14 8.82 -42.93
N ASP A 15 -8.11 8.03 -42.51
CA ASP A 15 -9.55 8.20 -42.32
C ASP A 15 -10.11 6.95 -41.63
N GLY A 16 -11.27 7.08 -40.97
CA GLY A 16 -12.00 5.92 -40.45
C GLY A 16 -13.21 6.22 -39.57
N GLN A 17 -14.02 7.22 -39.91
CA GLN A 17 -15.36 7.41 -39.36
C GLN A 17 -16.42 7.28 -40.46
N THR A 18 -17.23 6.22 -40.36
CA THR A 18 -18.49 5.99 -41.09
C THR A 18 -19.33 5.11 -40.16
N ALA A 19 -20.58 5.32 -39.81
CA ALA A 19 -21.56 6.36 -40.07
C ALA A 19 -22.65 6.25 -38.98
N LEU A 20 -23.32 7.37 -38.74
CA LEU A 20 -24.50 7.53 -37.92
C LEU A 20 -25.79 7.18 -38.70
N ARG A 21 -26.82 6.75 -37.95
CA ARG A 21 -28.28 6.69 -38.22
C ARG A 21 -28.84 5.45 -38.92
N ALA A 22 -29.61 4.69 -38.13
CA ALA A 22 -30.92 4.20 -38.54
C ALA A 22 -31.92 4.42 -37.38
N LEU A 23 -33.04 5.05 -37.72
CA LEU A 23 -34.19 5.38 -36.88
C LEU A 23 -35.06 4.13 -36.64
N SER A 24 -35.56 3.97 -35.42
CA SER A 24 -36.94 3.49 -35.19
C SER A 24 -37.41 3.85 -33.78
N ALA A 25 -38.53 4.56 -33.72
CA ALA A 25 -39.50 4.62 -32.63
C ALA A 25 -40.87 4.27 -33.27
N PRO A 26 -41.99 4.02 -32.56
CA PRO A 26 -42.24 4.13 -31.11
C PRO A 26 -43.03 2.93 -30.49
N SER A 27 -43.11 2.84 -29.16
CA SER A 27 -44.35 2.45 -28.48
C SER A 27 -44.40 3.01 -27.05
N GLU A 28 -45.54 3.59 -26.75
CA GLU A 28 -45.91 4.31 -25.54
C GLU A 28 -45.99 3.38 -24.32
N TYR A 29 -45.40 3.75 -23.17
CA TYR A 29 -46.04 3.53 -21.86
C TYR A 29 -45.63 4.62 -20.85
N LYS A 30 -46.66 5.38 -20.46
CA LYS A 30 -46.89 6.32 -19.34
C LYS A 30 -45.78 6.69 -18.34
N ILE A 31 -45.72 8.01 -18.15
CA ILE A 31 -45.14 8.85 -17.09
C ILE A 31 -45.48 8.34 -15.67
N THR A 32 -44.50 8.19 -14.79
CA THR A 32 -44.62 8.63 -13.38
C THR A 32 -43.24 8.91 -12.75
N ASP A 33 -43.11 10.15 -12.30
CA ASP A 33 -42.31 10.64 -11.18
C ASP A 33 -40.78 10.76 -11.19
N PHE A 34 -40.40 11.87 -10.57
CA PHE A 34 -39.11 12.54 -10.51
C PHE A 34 -38.24 11.97 -9.37
N LEU A 35 -36.92 12.06 -9.59
CA LEU A 35 -35.82 12.22 -8.61
C LEU A 35 -35.35 11.01 -7.79
N GLY A 36 -34.08 10.65 -8.05
CA GLY A 36 -33.15 10.30 -6.97
C GLY A 36 -32.51 8.92 -7.03
N ALA A 37 -31.79 8.58 -8.10
CA ALA A 37 -30.80 7.51 -8.05
C ALA A 37 -29.46 8.03 -8.57
N ILE A 38 -28.61 8.41 -7.62
CA ILE A 38 -27.20 8.74 -7.82
C ILE A 38 -26.55 7.57 -8.56
N PRO A 39 -25.88 7.76 -9.70
CA PRO A 39 -25.07 6.70 -10.27
C PRO A 39 -23.95 6.38 -9.27
N PHE A 40 -23.87 5.12 -8.82
CA PHE A 40 -22.71 4.62 -8.10
C PHE A 40 -21.49 4.71 -9.03
N VAL A 41 -20.74 5.80 -8.93
CA VAL A 41 -19.50 5.99 -9.66
C VAL A 41 -18.37 5.24 -8.95
N ALA A 42 -17.85 4.26 -9.66
CA ALA A 42 -16.55 3.61 -9.47
C ALA A 42 -16.29 2.97 -8.10
N ALA A 43 -16.81 1.75 -7.93
CA ALA A 43 -15.99 0.72 -7.29
C ALA A 43 -14.67 0.66 -8.08
N HIS A 44 -13.60 1.22 -7.54
CA HIS A 44 -12.27 1.03 -8.12
C HIS A 44 -11.92 -0.43 -7.86
N PRO A 45 -11.83 -1.30 -8.89
CA PRO A 45 -11.37 -2.65 -8.66
C PRO A 45 -9.89 -2.55 -8.32
N LEU A 46 -9.57 -2.69 -7.04
CA LEU A 46 -8.21 -3.04 -6.60
C LEU A 46 -7.79 -4.45 -7.07
N ASN A 47 -8.61 -5.15 -7.86
CA ASN A 47 -8.55 -6.61 -7.95
C ASN A 47 -7.86 -7.24 -9.17
N ASP A 48 -7.84 -6.67 -10.38
CA ASP A 48 -7.35 -7.48 -11.52
C ASP A 48 -5.97 -7.13 -12.08
N ARG A 49 -5.43 -5.93 -11.80
CA ARG A 49 -4.08 -5.55 -12.29
C ARG A 49 -2.96 -5.58 -11.26
N LEU A 50 -3.27 -5.75 -9.98
CA LEU A 50 -2.29 -5.80 -8.88
C LEU A 50 -1.99 -7.22 -8.38
N ALA A 51 -2.80 -8.22 -8.75
CA ALA A 51 -2.60 -9.62 -8.38
C ALA A 51 -1.64 -10.35 -9.36
N ALA A 52 -1.62 -9.95 -10.64
CA ALA A 52 -0.76 -10.58 -11.66
C ALA A 52 0.60 -9.90 -11.88
N ARG A 53 0.84 -8.72 -11.27
CA ARG A 53 2.14 -8.05 -11.37
C ARG A 53 3.08 -8.55 -10.28
N GLN A 54 3.79 -9.60 -10.65
CA GLN A 54 5.19 -9.83 -10.26
C GLN A 54 5.38 -9.92 -8.74
N VAL A 55 5.35 -11.14 -8.19
CA VAL A 55 6.27 -11.45 -7.10
C VAL A 55 7.66 -11.36 -7.72
N THR A 56 8.17 -10.14 -7.87
CA THR A 56 9.52 -9.89 -8.35
C THR A 56 10.40 -10.61 -7.38
N ARG A 57 11.08 -11.67 -7.85
CA ARG A 57 12.03 -12.44 -7.06
C ARG A 57 12.96 -11.43 -6.40
N VAL A 58 12.90 -11.32 -5.07
CA VAL A 58 13.74 -10.36 -4.36
C VAL A 58 15.12 -10.98 -4.26
N THR A 59 16.01 -10.55 -5.16
CA THR A 59 17.37 -11.10 -5.29
C THR A 59 18.44 -10.03 -5.08
N SER A 60 18.04 -8.79 -4.81
CA SER A 60 18.93 -7.63 -4.67
C SER A 60 18.33 -6.57 -3.76
N THR A 61 19.17 -5.69 -3.23
CA THR A 61 18.72 -4.53 -2.45
C THR A 61 17.78 -3.63 -3.25
N HIS A 62 18.01 -3.45 -4.55
CA HIS A 62 17.14 -2.66 -5.42
C HIS A 62 15.72 -3.24 -5.53
N SER A 63 15.62 -4.57 -5.73
CA SER A 63 14.31 -5.25 -5.80
C SER A 63 13.60 -5.27 -4.44
N ALA A 64 14.36 -5.39 -3.34
CA ALA A 64 13.82 -5.27 -1.99
C ALA A 64 13.28 -3.85 -1.71
N SER A 65 14.05 -2.81 -2.01
CA SER A 65 13.61 -1.41 -1.87
C SER A 65 12.38 -1.10 -2.73
N SER A 66 12.33 -1.62 -3.96
CA SER A 66 11.16 -1.50 -4.84
C SER A 66 9.91 -2.19 -4.26
N SER A 67 10.09 -3.36 -3.66
CA SER A 67 9.03 -4.07 -2.94
C SER A 67 8.51 -3.28 -1.74
N TYR A 68 9.41 -2.67 -0.94
CA TYR A 68 9.02 -1.75 0.14
C TYR A 68 8.24 -0.54 -0.38
N HIS A 69 8.69 0.12 -1.45
CA HIS A 69 7.97 1.25 -2.04
C HIS A 69 6.58 0.84 -2.56
N SER A 70 6.47 -0.32 -3.19
CA SER A 70 5.18 -0.86 -3.65
C SER A 70 4.23 -1.14 -2.49
N MET A 71 4.73 -1.72 -1.39
CA MET A 71 3.95 -1.91 -0.16
C MET A 71 3.54 -0.58 0.45
N SER A 72 4.46 0.38 0.57
CA SER A 72 4.19 1.73 1.08
C SER A 72 3.05 2.41 0.31
N SER A 73 3.06 2.30 -1.03
CA SER A 73 2.00 2.83 -1.89
C SER A 73 0.65 2.15 -1.62
N GLN A 74 0.62 0.82 -1.55
CA GLN A 74 -0.60 0.05 -1.25
C GLN A 74 -1.18 0.38 0.14
N ILE A 75 -0.30 0.49 1.15
CA ILE A 75 -0.66 0.87 2.52
C ILE A 75 -1.25 2.29 2.53
N ARG A 76 -0.60 3.24 1.83
CA ARG A 76 -1.07 4.63 1.74
C ARG A 76 -2.43 4.73 1.08
N THR A 77 -2.66 4.02 -0.03
CA THR A 77 -3.97 3.97 -0.71
C THR A 77 -5.05 3.42 0.23
N LEU A 78 -4.79 2.27 0.87
CA LEU A 78 -5.75 1.69 1.82
C LEU A 78 -6.04 2.64 2.99
N ARG A 79 -5.03 3.33 3.50
CA ARG A 79 -5.17 4.33 4.56
C ARG A 79 -6.05 5.50 4.13
N GLN A 80 -5.88 5.99 2.91
CA GLN A 80 -6.67 7.10 2.35
C GLN A 80 -8.13 6.68 2.12
N ASP A 81 -8.37 5.48 1.60
CA ASP A 81 -9.71 4.90 1.45
C ASP A 81 -10.44 4.83 2.79
N ILE A 82 -9.77 4.32 3.84
CA ILE A 82 -10.32 4.25 5.20
C ILE A 82 -10.54 5.64 5.79
N ALA A 83 -9.56 6.53 5.69
CA ALA A 83 -9.65 7.88 6.27
C ALA A 83 -10.77 8.72 5.65
N SER A 84 -11.10 8.50 4.37
CA SER A 84 -12.16 9.21 3.67
C SER A 84 -13.55 8.61 3.88
N GLY A 85 -13.69 7.54 4.67
CA GLY A 85 -14.96 6.86 4.91
C GLY A 85 -15.52 6.14 3.68
N ARG A 86 -14.71 5.95 2.63
CA ARG A 86 -15.12 5.32 1.37
C ARG A 86 -15.25 3.80 1.47
N VAL A 87 -14.74 3.21 2.55
CA VAL A 87 -14.78 1.76 2.79
C VAL A 87 -15.46 1.47 4.11
N SER A 88 -16.38 0.52 4.08
CA SER A 88 -17.00 -0.02 5.29
C SER A 88 -16.02 -0.89 6.07
N ALA A 89 -16.33 -1.21 7.32
CA ALA A 89 -15.50 -2.10 8.13
C ALA A 89 -15.35 -3.51 7.51
N SER A 90 -16.40 -4.06 6.89
CA SER A 90 -16.34 -5.36 6.21
C SER A 90 -15.47 -5.32 4.96
N GLU A 91 -15.56 -4.25 4.16
CA GLU A 91 -14.70 -4.06 2.99
C GLU A 91 -13.23 -3.84 3.40
N ALA A 92 -13.00 -3.01 4.42
CA ALA A 92 -11.67 -2.79 4.96
C ALA A 92 -11.05 -4.11 5.45
N ARG A 93 -11.82 -4.96 6.16
CA ARG A 93 -11.37 -6.29 6.58
C ARG A 93 -10.92 -7.15 5.39
N SER A 94 -11.69 -7.18 4.32
CA SER A 94 -11.32 -7.90 3.09
C SER A 94 -10.05 -7.33 2.46
N LYS A 95 -9.94 -5.99 2.36
CA LYS A 95 -8.72 -5.32 1.85
C LYS A 95 -7.50 -5.62 2.72
N PHE A 96 -7.65 -5.61 4.05
CA PHE A 96 -6.60 -5.98 4.99
C PHE A 96 -6.17 -7.44 4.84
N GLN A 97 -7.11 -8.37 4.63
CA GLN A 97 -6.79 -9.77 4.41
C GLN A 97 -5.99 -10.00 3.11
N SER A 98 -6.39 -9.35 2.02
CA SER A 98 -5.66 -9.39 0.74
C SER A 98 -4.28 -8.76 0.88
N PHE A 99 -4.20 -7.59 1.53
CA PHE A 99 -2.94 -6.92 1.82
C PHE A 99 -2.02 -7.79 2.67
N ALA A 100 -2.50 -8.35 3.79
CA ALA A 100 -1.69 -9.15 4.71
C ALA A 100 -1.13 -10.40 4.01
N SER A 101 -1.91 -11.03 3.13
CA SER A 101 -1.42 -12.18 2.35
C SER A 101 -0.28 -11.77 1.41
N LYS A 102 -0.45 -10.68 0.66
CA LYS A 102 0.57 -10.18 -0.28
C LYS A 102 1.81 -9.66 0.44
N ALA A 103 1.62 -8.90 1.52
CA ALA A 103 2.71 -8.39 2.35
C ALA A 103 3.48 -9.54 2.99
N SER A 104 2.81 -10.58 3.50
CA SER A 104 3.48 -11.76 4.06
C SER A 104 4.41 -12.41 3.04
N SER A 105 3.94 -12.63 1.81
CA SER A 105 4.78 -13.18 0.73
C SER A 105 5.94 -12.24 0.37
N THR A 106 5.68 -10.93 0.34
CA THR A 106 6.70 -9.92 0.01
C THR A 106 7.80 -9.87 1.06
N PHE A 107 7.42 -9.78 2.34
CA PHE A 107 8.37 -9.81 3.46
C PHE A 107 9.13 -11.14 3.53
N SER A 108 8.47 -12.27 3.27
CA SER A 108 9.15 -13.56 3.20
C SER A 108 10.23 -13.59 2.10
N ALA A 109 9.92 -13.05 0.91
CA ALA A 109 10.90 -12.93 -0.17
C ALA A 109 12.06 -11.98 0.19
N ILE A 110 11.75 -10.83 0.80
CA ILE A 110 12.78 -9.88 1.27
C ILE A 110 13.66 -10.54 2.33
N ASN A 111 13.06 -11.23 3.32
CA ASN A 111 13.77 -11.92 4.40
C ASN A 111 14.66 -13.06 3.89
N GLY A 112 14.27 -13.70 2.78
CA GLY A 112 15.06 -14.73 2.11
C GLY A 112 16.22 -14.20 1.25
N CYS A 113 16.32 -12.89 1.04
CA CYS A 113 17.39 -12.28 0.25
C CYS A 113 18.67 -12.13 1.09
N SER A 114 19.54 -13.14 1.10
CA SER A 114 20.80 -13.12 1.86
C SER A 114 21.70 -11.92 1.51
N VAL A 115 21.79 -11.57 0.23
CA VAL A 115 22.59 -10.42 -0.25
C VAL A 115 22.05 -9.07 0.22
N CYS A 116 20.75 -8.98 0.55
CA CYS A 116 20.11 -7.76 1.00
C CYS A 116 20.57 -7.36 2.41
N TYR A 117 21.00 -8.32 3.23
CA TYR A 117 21.44 -8.10 4.61
C TYR A 117 22.95 -8.30 4.82
N GLY A 118 23.69 -8.63 3.75
CA GLY A 118 25.15 -8.77 3.81
C GLY A 118 25.89 -7.44 3.73
N GLY A 119 26.94 -7.26 4.53
CA GLY A 119 27.77 -6.06 4.51
C GLY A 119 26.97 -4.77 4.71
N HIS A 120 27.21 -3.75 3.88
CA HIS A 120 26.52 -2.46 3.94
C HIS A 120 25.18 -2.43 3.17
N SER A 121 24.72 -3.57 2.64
CA SER A 121 23.49 -3.66 1.81
C SER A 121 22.23 -3.26 2.58
N ALA A 122 22.14 -3.61 3.87
CA ALA A 122 20.97 -3.29 4.70
C ALA A 122 20.74 -1.77 4.81
N THR A 123 21.82 -1.00 4.91
CA THR A 123 21.74 0.47 4.97
C THR A 123 21.06 1.06 3.74
N SER A 124 21.32 0.50 2.55
CA SER A 124 20.73 0.99 1.27
C SER A 124 19.21 0.79 1.17
N MET A 125 18.64 -0.13 1.96
CA MET A 125 17.20 -0.38 1.99
C MET A 125 16.50 0.35 3.14
N THR A 126 17.25 0.85 4.11
CA THR A 126 16.74 1.37 5.40
C THR A 126 15.67 2.43 5.20
N GLN A 127 15.88 3.38 4.29
CA GLN A 127 14.91 4.45 4.02
C GLN A 127 13.57 3.89 3.47
N SER A 128 13.63 2.94 2.54
CA SER A 128 12.41 2.33 1.96
C SER A 128 11.67 1.46 2.98
N ALA A 129 12.40 0.74 3.82
CA ALA A 129 11.85 -0.01 4.94
C ALA A 129 11.18 0.95 5.93
N GLN A 130 11.88 2.02 6.33
CA GLN A 130 11.36 3.03 7.25
C GLN A 130 10.04 3.64 6.76
N GLN A 131 9.97 4.01 5.48
CA GLN A 131 8.74 4.52 4.88
C GLN A 131 7.60 3.50 4.98
N THR A 132 7.89 2.23 4.72
CA THR A 132 6.88 1.15 4.77
C THR A 132 6.34 0.96 6.19
N TYR A 133 7.24 0.88 7.18
CA TYR A 133 6.86 0.74 8.59
C TYR A 133 6.09 1.96 9.11
N SER A 134 6.46 3.17 8.66
CA SER A 134 5.76 4.41 9.00
C SER A 134 4.34 4.48 8.41
N GLU A 135 4.17 4.13 7.14
CA GLU A 135 2.85 4.05 6.53
C GLU A 135 2.01 2.95 7.18
N PHE A 136 2.61 1.80 7.52
CA PHE A 136 1.90 0.71 8.18
C PHE A 136 1.41 1.11 9.58
N ASN A 137 2.26 1.78 10.36
CA ASN A 137 1.88 2.39 11.63
C ASN A 137 0.69 3.34 11.46
N SER A 138 0.79 4.24 10.48
CA SER A 138 -0.25 5.23 10.19
C SER A 138 -1.56 4.59 9.75
N LEU A 139 -1.51 3.49 8.99
CA LEU A 139 -2.67 2.73 8.57
C LEU A 139 -3.38 2.14 9.78
N ILE A 140 -2.67 1.43 10.67
CA ILE A 140 -3.27 0.86 11.88
C ILE A 140 -3.87 1.95 12.76
N GLN A 141 -3.16 3.07 12.98
CA GLN A 141 -3.68 4.20 13.76
C GLN A 141 -4.96 4.78 13.14
N THR A 142 -4.98 4.96 11.82
CA THR A 142 -6.14 5.44 11.08
C THR A 142 -7.33 4.48 11.23
N SER A 143 -7.10 3.18 11.09
CA SER A 143 -8.14 2.16 11.24
C SER A 143 -8.70 2.10 12.65
N ASN A 144 -7.85 2.21 13.68
CA ASN A 144 -8.30 2.29 15.07
C ASN A 144 -9.19 3.52 15.31
N ARG A 145 -8.82 4.66 14.73
CA ARG A 145 -9.61 5.90 14.85
C ARG A 145 -10.95 5.81 14.11
N VAL A 146 -10.96 5.29 12.88
CA VAL A 146 -12.16 5.27 12.03
C VAL A 146 -13.16 4.18 12.45
N PHE A 147 -12.68 2.98 12.78
CA PHE A 147 -13.55 1.84 13.09
C PHE A 147 -13.82 1.65 14.59
N GLY A 148 -13.07 2.33 15.47
CA GLY A 148 -13.26 2.27 16.91
C GLY A 148 -13.32 0.84 17.44
N ALA A 149 -14.46 0.45 18.03
CA ALA A 149 -14.68 -0.88 18.59
C ALA A 149 -14.56 -2.04 17.56
N GLN A 150 -14.78 -1.76 16.26
CA GLN A 150 -14.65 -2.78 15.22
C GLN A 150 -13.20 -2.99 14.76
N ALA A 151 -12.27 -2.10 15.12
CA ALA A 151 -10.89 -2.12 14.65
C ALA A 151 -10.15 -3.46 14.91
N PRO A 152 -10.27 -4.12 16.09
CA PRO A 152 -9.62 -5.41 16.30
C PRO A 152 -10.06 -6.48 15.29
N THR A 153 -11.35 -6.48 14.91
CA THR A 153 -11.87 -7.42 13.91
C THR A 153 -11.34 -7.09 12.51
N VAL A 154 -11.32 -5.81 12.15
CA VAL A 154 -10.82 -5.32 10.87
C VAL A 154 -9.32 -5.62 10.68
N LEU A 155 -8.53 -5.42 11.74
CA LEU A 155 -7.08 -5.56 11.74
C LEU A 155 -6.59 -6.98 12.01
N SER A 156 -7.49 -7.90 12.38
CA SER A 156 -7.14 -9.28 12.80
C SER A 156 -6.21 -10.03 11.84
N SER A 157 -6.33 -9.80 10.53
CA SER A 157 -5.49 -10.43 9.51
C SER A 157 -4.02 -9.97 9.54
N LEU A 158 -3.72 -8.83 10.16
CA LEU A 158 -2.35 -8.33 10.32
C LEU A 158 -1.49 -9.19 11.25
N SER A 159 -2.10 -9.96 12.16
CA SER A 159 -1.39 -10.95 12.98
C SER A 159 -0.56 -11.94 12.15
N ARG A 160 -0.94 -12.20 10.90
CA ARG A 160 -0.18 -13.05 9.96
C ARG A 160 1.18 -12.47 9.57
N LEU A 161 1.35 -11.15 9.72
CA LEU A 161 2.60 -10.46 9.41
C LEU A 161 3.58 -10.49 10.59
N ASP A 162 3.16 -10.94 11.77
CA ASP A 162 3.93 -10.77 13.01
C ASP A 162 5.32 -11.40 12.93
N SER A 163 5.40 -12.67 12.53
CA SER A 163 6.69 -13.37 12.39
C SER A 163 7.58 -12.74 11.31
N GLN A 164 6.98 -12.33 10.19
CA GLN A 164 7.70 -11.74 9.06
C GLN A 164 8.27 -10.36 9.39
N PHE A 165 7.51 -9.55 10.14
CA PHE A 165 7.94 -8.23 10.59
C PHE A 165 9.06 -8.35 11.62
N LYS A 166 8.89 -9.20 12.64
CA LYS A 166 9.94 -9.49 13.61
C LYS A 166 11.23 -9.94 12.90
N GLN A 167 11.13 -10.90 11.98
CA GLN A 167 12.30 -11.42 11.27
C GLN A 167 12.98 -10.33 10.44
N ASN A 168 12.21 -9.52 9.72
CA ASN A 168 12.73 -8.43 8.90
C ASN A 168 13.51 -7.42 9.73
N LEU A 169 12.92 -6.95 10.84
CA LEU A 169 13.57 -6.04 11.77
C LEU A 169 14.82 -6.68 12.40
N ASN A 170 14.74 -7.94 12.81
CA ASN A 170 15.89 -8.66 13.34
C ASN A 170 17.04 -8.76 12.32
N LEU A 171 16.76 -9.00 11.05
CA LEU A 171 17.78 -9.01 10.00
C LEU A 171 18.45 -7.64 9.85
N PHE A 172 17.69 -6.54 9.86
CA PHE A 172 18.27 -5.20 9.90
C PHE A 172 19.16 -4.96 11.11
N SER A 173 18.71 -5.37 12.30
CA SER A 173 19.50 -5.26 13.54
C SER A 173 20.80 -6.04 13.45
N GLN A 174 20.76 -7.26 12.90
CA GLN A 174 21.95 -8.11 12.72
C GLN A 174 22.94 -7.52 11.71
N SER A 175 22.44 -6.78 10.72
CA SER A 175 23.26 -6.01 9.78
C SER A 175 23.75 -4.67 10.34
N GLY A 176 23.55 -4.39 11.63
CA GLY A 176 24.02 -3.15 12.28
C GLY A 176 23.13 -1.93 12.06
N VAL A 177 21.94 -2.09 11.49
CA VAL A 177 20.97 -0.98 11.36
C VAL A 177 20.17 -0.85 12.65
N GLY A 178 20.24 0.32 13.29
CA GLY A 178 19.47 0.59 14.50
C GLY A 178 17.96 0.58 14.23
N ILE A 179 17.20 -0.24 14.95
CA ILE A 179 15.75 -0.41 14.74
C ILE A 179 14.97 0.92 14.84
N GLN A 180 15.41 1.84 15.69
CA GLN A 180 14.81 3.17 15.84
C GLN A 180 14.86 4.02 14.55
N SER A 181 15.79 3.74 13.62
CA SER A 181 15.82 4.43 12.31
C SER A 181 14.81 3.86 11.32
N ILE A 182 14.28 2.66 11.59
CA ILE A 182 13.32 1.96 10.73
C ILE A 182 11.89 2.17 11.22
N VAL A 183 11.63 1.96 12.51
CA VAL A 183 10.26 2.01 13.04
C VAL A 183 9.96 3.34 13.73
N PRO A 184 8.75 3.92 13.57
CA PRO A 184 8.39 5.13 14.28
C PRO A 184 8.26 4.90 15.80
N PRO A 185 8.37 5.93 16.65
CA PRO A 185 8.31 5.79 18.11
C PRO A 185 7.03 5.11 18.64
N THR A 186 5.89 5.32 17.97
CA THR A 186 4.60 4.73 18.36
C THR A 186 4.43 3.27 17.90
N PHE A 187 5.40 2.73 17.15
CA PHE A 187 5.23 1.46 16.43
C PHE A 187 4.89 0.30 17.34
N THR A 188 5.63 0.14 18.44
CA THR A 188 5.42 -0.92 19.44
C THR A 188 3.96 -0.98 19.91
N GLN A 189 3.41 0.15 20.34
CA GLN A 189 2.03 0.22 20.81
C GLN A 189 1.02 -0.05 19.68
N THR A 190 1.29 0.49 18.49
CA THR A 190 0.43 0.33 17.32
C THR A 190 0.31 -1.13 16.88
N VAL A 191 1.42 -1.85 16.77
CA VAL A 191 1.42 -3.25 16.32
C VAL A 191 0.89 -4.20 17.39
N SER A 192 1.08 -3.87 18.67
CA SER A 192 0.41 -4.58 19.78
C SER A 192 -1.11 -4.56 19.64
N LYS A 193 -1.71 -3.39 19.35
CA LYS A 193 -3.15 -3.24 19.10
C LYS A 193 -3.64 -3.99 17.85
N ALA A 194 -2.75 -4.26 16.90
CA ALA A 194 -3.03 -5.06 15.71
C ALA A 194 -2.83 -6.58 15.94
N GLY A 195 -2.54 -7.02 17.16
CA GLY A 195 -2.33 -8.43 17.50
C GLY A 195 -0.95 -8.98 17.10
N MET A 196 0.02 -8.11 16.82
CA MET A 196 1.39 -8.50 16.42
C MET A 196 2.32 -8.50 17.64
N SER A 197 2.07 -9.46 18.54
CA SER A 197 2.74 -9.57 19.84
C SER A 197 4.24 -9.79 19.75
N GLN A 198 4.73 -10.57 18.78
CA GLN A 198 6.16 -10.88 18.65
C GLN A 198 6.94 -9.66 18.17
N THR A 199 6.38 -8.93 17.21
CA THR A 199 6.92 -7.68 16.68
C THR A 199 6.93 -6.62 17.78
N SER A 200 5.83 -6.46 18.51
CA SER A 200 5.76 -5.52 19.63
C SER A 200 6.80 -5.84 20.70
N SER A 201 6.97 -7.12 21.04
CA SER A 201 7.98 -7.53 22.03
C SER A 201 9.38 -7.27 21.52
N PHE A 202 9.66 -7.51 20.23
CA PHE A 202 10.96 -7.22 19.65
C PHE A 202 11.27 -5.73 19.66
N THR A 203 10.34 -4.88 19.24
CA THR A 203 10.57 -3.42 19.15
C THR A 203 10.54 -2.71 20.50
N SER A 204 9.92 -3.29 21.53
CA SER A 204 9.91 -2.70 22.87
C SER A 204 11.33 -2.55 23.44
N HIS A 205 12.20 -3.52 23.17
CA HIS A 205 13.63 -3.50 23.55
C HIS A 205 14.41 -2.33 22.95
N PHE A 206 13.91 -1.73 21.87
CA PHE A 206 14.53 -0.60 21.18
C PHE A 206 13.78 0.72 21.42
N SER A 207 12.60 0.69 22.02
CA SER A 207 11.80 1.90 22.27
C SER A 207 12.23 2.71 23.51
N SER A 208 13.15 2.18 24.32
CA SER A 208 13.65 2.80 25.56
C SER A 208 14.80 3.81 25.37
N GLY A 209 15.01 4.33 24.15
CA GLY A 209 16.11 5.25 23.84
C GLY A 209 15.83 6.75 24.00
N THR A 210 14.61 7.17 24.38
CA THR A 210 14.30 8.59 24.65
C THR A 210 14.13 8.80 26.15
N SER A 211 15.22 8.72 26.90
CA SER A 211 15.30 9.19 28.29
C SER A 211 16.73 9.58 28.63
N GLY A 212 17.06 10.87 28.48
CA GLY A 212 18.21 11.50 29.13
C GLY A 212 19.50 11.55 28.33
N PHE A 213 19.72 12.66 27.62
CA PHE A 213 20.94 13.45 27.68
C PHE A 213 20.56 14.92 27.54
#